data_AF-A0A8B5WGE3-F1
#
_entry.id   AF-A0A8B5WGE3-F1
#
_cell.length_a   1.000
_cell.length_b   1.000
_cell.length_c   1.000
_cell.angle_alpha   90.00
_cell.angle_beta   90.00
_cell.angle_gamma   90.00
#
_symmetry.space_group_name_H-M   'P 1'
#
loop_
_entity.id
_entity.type
_entity.pdbx_description
1 polymer ?
#
loop_
_entity_poly.entity_id
_entity_poly.type
_entity_poly.pdbx_seq_one_letter_code
_entity_poly.pdbx_strand_id
1 'polypeptide(L)'
;MFKRLALILFVSVALAACRSGDNEPEAPVEPETQTMPTREARTVRQREAPPPVTEVAERPAPATGDPSRQLPRFQGELQSEGFGLSLILDGSSPQAFRDSLELAAQESSSEQLRSLHSSLEYLRMHSLGHPDLASFYRSLDGMTGEEIIRMANERRRR
;
A
#
# COMPACT_ATOMS: atom_id res chain seq x y z
N MET A 1 2.38 -44.74 23.87
CA MET A 1 1.79 -44.54 25.21
C MET A 1 1.65 -43.05 25.45
N PHE A 2 0.44 -42.55 25.24
CA PHE A 2 0.00 -41.18 25.47
C PHE A 2 -0.07 -40.89 26.97
N LYS A 3 0.84 -40.06 27.50
CA LYS A 3 0.79 -39.64 28.91
C LYS A 3 1.60 -38.35 29.08
N ARG A 4 1.00 -37.21 28.72
CA ARG A 4 1.31 -35.83 29.19
C ARG A 4 0.44 -34.77 28.48
N LEU A 5 -0.79 -35.16 28.11
CA LEU A 5 -1.81 -34.27 27.53
C LEU A 5 -2.94 -34.16 28.56
N ALA A 6 -2.73 -33.33 29.58
CA ALA A 6 -3.74 -32.89 30.56
C ALA A 6 -3.10 -31.84 31.48
N LEU A 7 -3.91 -30.89 31.97
CA LEU A 7 -3.56 -29.69 32.75
C LEU A 7 -2.97 -28.56 31.89
N ILE A 8 -3.63 -27.44 31.60
CA ILE A 8 -4.56 -26.63 32.41
C ILE A 8 -5.55 -25.91 31.48
N LEU A 9 -6.83 -26.18 31.73
CA LEU A 9 -8.02 -25.46 31.29
C LEU A 9 -8.41 -24.53 32.47
N PHE A 10 -9.14 -23.43 32.23
CA PHE A 10 -9.46 -22.27 33.11
C PHE A 10 -8.47 -21.10 32.94
N VAL A 11 -8.85 -19.95 32.41
CA VAL A 11 -9.88 -19.04 32.94
C VAL A 11 -10.65 -18.35 31.82
N SER A 12 -11.95 -18.52 31.85
CA SER A 12 -12.93 -17.75 31.08
C SER A 12 -13.81 -16.95 32.05
N VAL A 13 -14.25 -15.77 31.60
CA VAL A 13 -15.48 -15.04 31.97
C VAL A 13 -15.37 -13.87 32.99
N ALA A 14 -16.00 -12.78 32.51
CA ALA A 14 -16.69 -11.67 33.20
C ALA A 14 -15.92 -10.42 33.62
N LEU A 15 -16.29 -9.28 33.00
CA LEU A 15 -16.94 -8.10 33.63
C LEU A 15 -17.04 -7.00 32.54
N ALA A 16 -18.19 -6.81 31.89
CA ALA A 16 -19.35 -6.02 32.33
C ALA A 16 -19.11 -4.50 32.34
N ALA A 17 -19.73 -3.78 31.39
CA ALA A 17 -20.39 -2.48 31.64
C ALA A 17 -21.17 -2.02 30.38
N CYS A 18 -22.45 -2.36 30.35
CA CYS A 18 -23.47 -1.64 29.60
C CYS A 18 -23.61 -0.21 30.16
N ARG A 19 -23.71 0.79 29.29
CA ARG A 19 -24.44 2.05 29.55
C ARG A 19 -24.78 2.62 28.18
N SER A 20 -25.95 2.32 27.60
CA SER A 20 -27.28 2.82 27.95
C SER A 20 -27.28 4.34 28.08
N GLY A 21 -27.80 5.00 27.06
CA GLY A 21 -27.90 6.45 26.98
C GLY A 21 -28.73 6.86 25.77
N ASP A 22 -29.99 6.39 25.75
CA ASP A 22 -31.09 6.96 25.01
C ASP A 22 -31.11 8.49 25.14
N ASN A 23 -31.18 9.20 24.01
CA ASN A 23 -32.02 10.40 23.92
C ASN A 23 -32.27 10.79 22.45
N GLU A 24 -33.31 10.20 21.87
CA GLU A 24 -34.22 10.85 20.94
C GLU A 24 -35.58 10.92 21.68
N PRO A 25 -36.58 11.72 21.27
CA PRO A 25 -36.66 12.67 20.16
C PRO A 25 -37.31 14.02 20.55
N GLU A 26 -37.35 14.99 19.64
CA GLU A 26 -38.57 15.81 19.40
C GLU A 26 -38.39 16.68 18.15
N ALA A 27 -39.26 16.48 17.17
CA ALA A 27 -39.57 17.39 16.06
C ALA A 27 -40.84 18.20 16.46
N PRO A 28 -41.51 18.97 15.58
CA PRO A 28 -41.11 19.85 14.48
C PRO A 28 -41.71 21.27 14.65
N VAL A 29 -41.17 22.34 14.04
CA VAL A 29 -41.98 23.54 13.74
C VAL A 29 -41.60 24.13 12.37
N GLU A 30 -42.68 24.49 11.68
CA GLU A 30 -42.99 24.96 10.33
C GLU A 30 -42.14 26.07 9.65
N PRO A 31 -42.40 26.29 8.34
CA PRO A 31 -41.58 27.11 7.45
C PRO A 31 -42.04 28.56 7.39
N GLU A 32 -41.10 29.49 7.14
CA GLU A 32 -41.43 30.84 6.70
C GLU A 32 -40.74 31.18 5.38
N THR A 33 -41.51 31.87 4.55
CA THR A 33 -41.30 32.17 3.14
C THR A 33 -40.72 33.58 2.99
N GLN A 34 -40.07 33.83 1.84
CA GLN A 34 -39.73 35.14 1.22
C GLN A 34 -38.42 35.77 1.75
N THR A 35 -37.48 36.22 0.92
CA THR A 35 -37.66 37.14 -0.21
C THR A 35 -36.38 37.14 -1.08
N MET A 36 -36.50 36.94 -2.41
CA MET A 36 -35.47 37.35 -3.41
C MET A 36 -35.58 38.89 -3.61
N PRO A 37 -34.57 39.66 -4.09
CA PRO A 37 -33.62 39.28 -5.13
C PRO A 37 -32.20 39.89 -4.98
N THR A 38 -31.21 39.39 -5.72
CA THR A 38 -30.24 40.24 -6.45
C THR A 38 -29.42 39.40 -7.43
N ARG A 39 -29.36 39.98 -8.62
CA ARG A 39 -28.78 39.57 -9.88
C ARG A 39 -27.26 39.64 -9.83
N GLU A 40 -26.57 38.53 -10.08
CA GLU A 40 -25.31 38.56 -10.84
C GLU A 40 -25.28 37.36 -11.80
N ALA A 41 -25.31 37.69 -13.08
CA ALA A 41 -25.18 36.74 -14.16
C ALA A 41 -23.79 36.09 -14.08
N ARG A 42 -23.74 34.86 -13.56
CA ARG A 42 -22.54 34.02 -13.59
C ARG A 42 -22.26 33.69 -15.05
N THR A 43 -21.35 34.44 -15.66
CA THR A 43 -20.76 34.13 -16.96
C THR A 43 -20.17 32.72 -16.90
N VAL A 44 -20.84 31.81 -17.59
CA VAL A 44 -20.33 30.46 -17.86
C VAL A 44 -19.11 30.63 -18.75
N ARG A 45 -17.93 30.62 -18.14
CA ARG A 45 -16.66 30.57 -18.85
C ARG A 45 -16.55 29.18 -19.45
N GLN A 46 -17.01 29.05 -20.70
CA GLN A 46 -16.84 27.87 -21.55
C GLN A 46 -15.34 27.60 -21.65
N ARG A 47 -14.86 26.67 -20.83
CA ARG A 47 -13.47 26.21 -20.85
C ARG A 47 -13.35 25.36 -22.11
N GLU A 48 -12.68 25.91 -23.13
CA GLU A 48 -12.18 25.15 -24.26
C GLU A 48 -11.55 23.84 -23.75
N ALA A 49 -11.96 22.74 -24.37
CA ALA A 49 -11.38 21.43 -24.14
C ALA A 49 -9.86 21.55 -24.34
N PRO A 50 -9.03 21.09 -23.38
CA PRO A 50 -7.60 20.99 -23.61
C PRO A 50 -7.35 20.10 -24.85
N PRO A 51 -6.41 20.46 -25.74
CA PRO A 51 -6.00 19.57 -26.81
C PRO A 51 -5.54 18.22 -26.22
N PRO A 52 -5.66 17.11 -26.98
CA PRO A 52 -5.24 15.79 -26.51
C PRO A 52 -3.80 15.88 -26.03
N VAL A 53 -3.58 15.37 -24.82
CA VAL A 53 -2.27 15.27 -24.17
C VAL A 53 -1.37 14.47 -25.10
N THR A 54 -0.51 15.16 -25.84
CA THR A 54 0.64 14.57 -26.52
C THR A 54 1.39 13.73 -25.49
N GLU A 55 1.68 12.48 -25.84
CA GLU A 55 2.50 11.54 -25.08
C GLU A 55 3.53 12.26 -24.23
N VAL A 56 3.41 12.10 -22.91
CA VAL A 56 4.52 12.36 -22.00
C VAL A 56 5.60 11.37 -22.43
N ALA A 57 6.51 11.82 -23.30
CA ALA A 57 7.76 11.15 -23.54
C ALA A 57 8.36 10.89 -22.16
N GLU A 58 8.40 9.62 -21.79
CA GLU A 58 8.92 9.11 -20.54
C GLU A 58 10.40 9.51 -20.49
N ARG A 59 10.66 10.70 -19.94
CA ARG A 59 12.02 11.21 -19.78
C ARG A 59 12.71 10.19 -18.87
N PRO A 60 13.77 9.48 -19.33
CA PRO A 60 14.51 8.60 -18.43
C PRO A 60 15.04 9.48 -17.31
N ALA A 61 14.61 9.18 -16.08
CA ALA A 61 15.11 9.87 -14.91
C ALA A 61 16.65 9.76 -14.92
N PRO A 62 17.39 10.85 -14.61
CA PRO A 62 18.84 10.81 -14.65
C PRO A 62 19.35 9.75 -13.67
N ALA A 63 20.09 8.77 -14.20
CA ALA A 63 20.74 7.70 -13.46
C ALA A 63 21.97 8.22 -12.67
N THR A 64 21.82 9.35 -11.98
CA THR A 64 22.87 10.03 -11.22
C THR A 64 22.58 9.95 -9.72
N GLY A 65 22.19 8.77 -9.25
CA GLY A 65 22.09 8.49 -7.83
C GLY A 65 23.05 7.37 -7.46
N ASP A 66 23.64 7.51 -6.28
CA ASP A 66 24.41 6.45 -5.63
C ASP A 66 23.62 5.14 -5.67
N PRO A 67 24.11 4.07 -6.34
CA PRO A 67 23.39 2.81 -6.52
C PRO A 67 23.11 2.12 -5.18
N SER A 68 23.90 2.42 -4.13
CA SER A 68 23.63 1.94 -2.78
C SER A 68 22.39 2.58 -2.14
N ARG A 69 21.80 3.59 -2.80
CA ARG A 69 20.63 4.33 -2.35
C ARG A 69 19.42 4.15 -3.27
N GLN A 70 19.46 3.29 -4.28
CA GLN A 70 18.30 3.07 -5.16
C GLN A 70 17.88 1.61 -5.15
N LEU A 71 16.56 1.38 -5.13
CA LEU A 71 16.03 0.04 -5.28
C LEU A 71 16.23 -0.41 -6.74
N PRO A 72 16.62 -1.67 -6.98
CA PRO A 72 16.68 -2.18 -8.34
C PRO A 72 15.28 -2.14 -8.98
N ARG A 73 15.26 -1.80 -10.27
CA ARG A 73 14.04 -1.78 -11.08
C ARG A 73 14.07 -2.98 -12.00
N PHE A 74 12.98 -3.74 -11.98
CA PHE A 74 12.78 -4.91 -12.82
C PHE A 74 11.47 -4.76 -13.60
N GLN A 75 11.40 -5.42 -14.74
CA GLN A 75 10.20 -5.51 -15.56
C GLN A 75 9.77 -6.97 -15.59
N GLY A 76 8.48 -7.23 -15.39
CA GLY A 76 7.96 -8.60 -15.41
C GLY A 76 7.98 -9.13 -16.84
N GLU A 77 8.38 -10.39 -17.00
CA GLU A 77 8.58 -11.03 -18.30
C GLU A 77 7.30 -11.71 -18.81
N LEU A 78 6.31 -11.93 -17.95
CA LEU A 78 5.05 -12.58 -18.31
C LEU A 78 3.99 -11.59 -18.81
N GLN A 79 3.19 -12.05 -19.77
CA GLN A 79 2.04 -11.29 -20.29
C GLN A 79 0.81 -11.35 -19.37
N SER A 80 0.71 -12.40 -18.56
CA SER A 80 -0.36 -12.62 -17.58
C SER A 80 0.21 -12.78 -16.18
N GLU A 81 -0.65 -12.74 -15.17
CA GLU A 81 -0.24 -13.01 -13.78
C GLU A 81 0.45 -14.37 -13.65
N GLY A 82 1.56 -14.40 -12.90
CA GLY A 82 2.32 -15.59 -12.58
C GLY A 82 2.53 -15.76 -11.07
N PHE A 83 3.43 -16.67 -10.70
CA PHE A 83 3.69 -17.06 -9.31
C PHE A 83 4.92 -16.38 -8.69
N GLY A 84 5.56 -15.45 -9.41
CA GLY A 84 6.79 -14.82 -8.94
C GLY A 84 6.65 -14.06 -7.63
N LEU A 85 5.48 -13.49 -7.32
CA LEU A 85 5.24 -12.83 -6.03
C LEU A 85 5.14 -13.80 -4.84
N SER A 86 4.94 -15.10 -5.10
CA SER A 86 4.92 -16.14 -4.08
C SER A 86 6.33 -16.67 -3.76
N LEU A 87 7.35 -16.27 -4.53
CA LEU A 87 8.74 -16.62 -4.25
C LEU A 87 9.25 -15.86 -3.02
N ILE A 88 10.07 -16.54 -2.21
CA ILE A 88 10.73 -15.95 -1.05
C ILE A 88 11.88 -15.06 -1.53
N LEU A 89 11.94 -13.83 -1.02
CA LEU A 89 13.05 -12.92 -1.28
C LEU A 89 14.16 -13.10 -0.24
N ASP A 90 15.39 -13.20 -0.71
CA ASP A 90 16.58 -13.36 0.13
C ASP A 90 17.15 -11.97 0.47
N GLY A 91 16.92 -11.51 1.69
CA GLY A 91 17.38 -10.23 2.20
C GLY A 91 18.75 -10.26 2.86
N SER A 92 19.45 -11.40 2.86
CA SER A 92 20.72 -11.59 3.57
C SER A 92 21.82 -10.65 3.09
N SER A 93 21.78 -10.26 1.81
CA SER A 93 22.68 -9.28 1.20
C SER A 93 21.99 -8.52 0.07
N PRO A 94 22.49 -7.31 -0.30
CA PRO A 94 21.97 -6.58 -1.47
C PRO A 94 22.00 -7.38 -2.78
N GLN A 95 23.02 -8.22 -2.93
CA GLN A 95 23.17 -9.06 -4.11
C GLN A 95 22.10 -10.17 -4.14
N ALA A 96 21.93 -10.90 -3.05
CA ALA A 96 20.93 -11.96 -2.95
C ALA A 96 19.49 -11.42 -3.11
N PHE A 97 19.23 -10.21 -2.60
CA PHE A 97 17.92 -9.58 -2.74
C PHE A 97 17.64 -9.19 -4.20
N ARG A 98 18.66 -8.70 -4.91
CA ARG A 98 18.56 -8.42 -6.34
C ARG A 98 18.30 -9.70 -7.14
N ASP A 99 19.05 -10.76 -6.85
CA ASP A 99 18.97 -12.01 -7.61
C ASP A 99 17.62 -12.72 -7.36
N SER A 100 17.11 -12.68 -6.13
CA SER A 100 15.76 -13.20 -5.84
C SER A 100 14.64 -12.36 -6.46
N LEU A 101 14.78 -11.03 -6.55
CA LEU A 101 13.84 -10.19 -7.30
C LEU A 101 13.89 -10.43 -8.81
N GLU A 102 15.07 -10.75 -9.36
CA GLU A 102 15.21 -11.12 -10.78
C GLU A 102 14.48 -12.44 -11.08
N LEU A 103 14.62 -13.45 -10.21
CA LEU A 103 13.83 -14.68 -10.31
C LEU A 103 12.32 -14.42 -10.21
N ALA A 104 11.91 -13.55 -9.28
CA ALA A 104 10.51 -13.13 -9.19
C ALA A 104 10.03 -12.40 -10.45
N ALA A 105 10.90 -11.64 -11.12
CA ALA A 105 10.57 -10.91 -12.36
C ALA A 105 10.26 -11.84 -13.53
N GLN A 106 11.06 -12.91 -13.67
CA GLN A 106 10.88 -13.94 -14.71
C GLN A 106 9.53 -14.65 -14.60
N GLU A 107 9.05 -14.81 -13.36
CA GLU A 107 7.81 -15.53 -13.05
C GLU A 107 6.61 -14.59 -12.76
N SER A 108 6.73 -13.29 -13.06
CA SER A 108 5.68 -12.30 -12.78
C SER A 108 5.29 -11.48 -14.00
N SER A 109 4.06 -10.95 -13.98
CA SER A 109 3.64 -9.90 -14.90
C SER A 109 4.27 -8.55 -14.54
N SER A 110 4.33 -7.64 -15.51
CA SER A 110 4.78 -6.27 -15.29
C SER A 110 3.92 -5.50 -14.26
N GLU A 111 2.63 -5.83 -14.14
CA GLU A 111 1.74 -5.20 -13.15
C GLU A 111 2.05 -5.69 -11.73
N GLN A 112 2.23 -7.00 -11.56
CA GLN A 112 2.62 -7.61 -10.29
C GLN A 112 3.92 -7.01 -9.76
N LEU A 113 4.94 -6.90 -10.62
CA LEU A 113 6.22 -6.30 -10.22
C LEU A 113 6.12 -4.80 -9.93
N ARG A 114 5.28 -4.06 -10.66
CA ARG A 114 5.04 -2.64 -10.38
C ARG A 114 4.42 -2.47 -8.99
N SER A 115 3.47 -3.33 -8.63
CA SER A 115 2.85 -3.34 -7.29
C SER A 115 3.88 -3.62 -6.20
N LEU A 116 4.72 -4.63 -6.38
CA LEU A 116 5.82 -4.95 -5.46
C LEU A 116 6.81 -3.78 -5.32
N HIS A 117 7.26 -3.21 -6.44
CA HIS A 117 8.21 -2.09 -6.45
C HIS A 117 7.66 -0.88 -5.68
N SER A 118 6.40 -0.49 -5.95
CA SER A 118 5.76 0.63 -5.24
C SER A 118 5.62 0.37 -3.73
N SER A 119 5.47 -0.90 -3.34
CA SER A 119 5.38 -1.31 -1.94
C SER A 119 6.74 -1.23 -1.26
N LEU A 120 7.81 -1.68 -1.93
CA LEU A 120 9.18 -1.54 -1.45
C LEU A 120 9.59 -0.08 -1.28
N GLU A 121 9.29 0.78 -2.26
CA GLU A 121 9.56 2.22 -2.17
C GLU A 121 8.83 2.86 -0.98
N TYR A 122 7.54 2.54 -0.80
CA TYR A 122 6.76 3.03 0.33
C TYR A 122 7.34 2.58 1.68
N LEU A 123 7.64 1.29 1.82
CA LEU A 123 8.17 0.73 3.07
C LEU A 123 9.51 1.36 3.44
N ARG A 124 10.37 1.56 2.43
CA ARG A 124 11.68 2.19 2.59
C ARG A 124 11.56 3.64 3.06
N MET A 125 10.66 4.41 2.44
CA MET A 125 10.55 5.84 2.70
C MET A 125 9.80 6.16 3.99
N HIS A 126 8.74 5.41 4.31
CA HIS A 126 7.79 5.83 5.33
C HIS A 126 7.71 4.93 6.55
N SER A 127 8.13 3.67 6.44
CA SER A 127 7.66 2.67 7.38
C SER A 127 8.77 2.01 8.20
N LEU A 128 9.91 1.75 7.58
CA LEU A 128 10.98 0.97 8.25
C LEU A 128 12.13 1.84 8.76
N GLY A 129 12.26 3.08 8.28
CA GLY A 129 13.22 4.06 8.83
C GLY A 129 14.68 3.61 8.81
N HIS A 130 15.03 2.64 7.96
CA HIS A 130 16.38 2.11 7.91
C HIS A 130 17.35 3.13 7.30
N PRO A 131 18.51 3.36 7.93
CA PRO A 131 19.48 4.36 7.47
C PRO A 131 20.17 3.93 6.17
N ASP A 132 20.26 2.62 5.92
CA ASP A 132 20.94 2.03 4.78
C ASP A 132 20.08 0.94 4.11
N LEU A 133 20.39 0.71 2.84
CA LEU A 133 19.64 -0.20 1.99
C LEU A 133 19.84 -1.68 2.37
N ALA A 134 21.00 -2.05 2.91
CA ALA A 134 21.26 -3.42 3.34
C ALA A 134 20.44 -3.78 4.60
N SER A 135 20.30 -2.86 5.55
CA SER A 135 19.41 -3.01 6.70
C SER A 135 17.95 -3.12 6.28
N PHE A 136 17.55 -2.35 5.27
CA PHE A 136 16.22 -2.46 4.68
C PHE A 136 15.99 -3.85 4.08
N TYR A 137 16.92 -4.39 3.28
CA TYR A 137 16.77 -5.74 2.72
C TYR A 137 16.70 -6.82 3.79
N ARG A 138 17.58 -6.78 4.81
CA ARG A 138 17.53 -7.73 5.93
C ARG A 138 16.19 -7.74 6.67
N SER A 139 15.51 -6.59 6.75
CA SER A 139 14.20 -6.51 7.39
C SER A 139 13.07 -7.21 6.62
N LEU A 140 13.30 -7.48 5.32
CA LEU A 140 12.39 -8.17 4.42
C LEU A 140 12.84 -9.61 4.12
N ASP A 141 13.94 -10.05 4.74
CA ASP A 141 14.51 -11.38 4.50
C ASP A 141 13.49 -12.48 4.86
N GLY A 142 13.32 -13.43 3.95
CA GLY A 142 12.38 -14.53 4.12
C GLY A 142 10.92 -14.19 3.81
N MET A 143 10.60 -12.93 3.43
CA MET A 143 9.25 -12.56 3.02
C MET A 143 9.01 -12.83 1.53
N THR A 144 7.78 -13.16 1.17
CA THR A 144 7.36 -13.17 -0.24
C THR A 144 6.97 -11.77 -0.72
N GLY A 145 6.89 -11.59 -2.05
CA GLY A 145 6.41 -10.36 -2.65
C GLY A 145 4.99 -9.99 -2.21
N GLU A 146 4.11 -10.99 -2.09
CA GLU A 146 2.74 -10.82 -1.58
C GLU A 146 2.72 -10.29 -0.14
N GLU A 147 3.58 -10.82 0.72
CA GLU A 147 3.67 -10.40 2.12
C GLU A 147 4.18 -8.97 2.26
N ILE A 148 5.15 -8.59 1.43
CA ILE A 148 5.67 -7.22 1.36
C ILE A 148 4.59 -6.24 0.92
N ILE A 149 3.83 -6.57 -0.13
CA ILE A 149 2.70 -5.76 -0.61
C ILE A 149 1.64 -5.62 0.49
N ARG A 150 1.28 -6.74 1.15
CA ARG A 150 0.33 -6.74 2.27
C ARG A 150 0.81 -5.84 3.41
N MET A 151 2.06 -5.99 3.83
CA MET A 151 2.65 -5.17 4.89
C MET A 151 2.63 -3.67 4.53
N ALA A 152 2.98 -3.30 3.29
CA ALA A 152 2.90 -1.92 2.83
C ALA A 152 1.46 -1.38 2.91
N ASN A 153 0.49 -2.15 2.46
CA ASN A 153 -0.93 -1.76 2.48
C ASN A 153 -1.48 -1.62 3.90
N GLU A 154 -1.10 -2.51 4.83
CA GLU A 154 -1.48 -2.40 6.23
C GLU A 154 -0.92 -1.14 6.88
N ARG A 155 0.33 -0.78 6.57
CA ARG A 155 0.96 0.42 7.10
C ARG A 155 0.39 1.71 6.51
N ARG A 156 -0.02 1.71 5.24
CA ARG A 156 -0.71 2.86 4.61
C ARG A 156 -2.06 3.20 5.24
N ARG A 157 -2.70 2.22 5.89
CA ARG A 157 -4.02 2.38 6.52
C ARG A 157 -3.96 2.89 7.97
N ARG A 158 -2.77 2.93 8.57
CA ARG A 158 -2.54 3.44 9.93
C ARG A 158 -2.19 4.91 9.89
#